data_AF-J0LBR6-F1
#
_entry.id   AF-J0LBR6-F1
#
_cell.length_a   1.000
_cell.length_b   1.000
_cell.length_c   1.000
_cell.angle_alpha   90.00
_cell.angle_beta   90.00
_cell.angle_gamma   90.00
#
_symmetry.space_group_name_H-M   'P 1'
#
loop_
_entity.id
_entity.type
_entity.pdbx_description
1 polymer ?
#
loop_
_entity_poly.entity_id
_entity_poly.type
_entity_poly.pdbx_seq_one_letter_code
_entity_poly.pdbx_strand_id
1 'polypeptide(L)'
;MSAITHGWLTPEYVDEKAVEHRHSLGRALAACDSHGGHKVDPSCDILHEFVTAACACLHLGLSSGSSSAVQRGPHSKRPIENSAGNWPDAREDIFVYGEENTVVSILLWCYKIGAPDPMFLLTDMISIAHPMVVPEIMERDGLRKQLMLGIVKRVAEYRACKDGAPCSWGDAPLPPTQPRRRAAKMRAALDLLTSVISSPDALPNLLLLFARELEYPLFGLLNLVLFNMDPSDPLGELITPLAAIMYAVVPPLELPPCDEITALVASYETLTLFDVLHEMLRTCVRVRRLCYTCGRPAHAQDLEGDIGDRDTHFLACERCRLVRYCGRACQAAAWKLGEPVPHRAVCWLLARIHVTASPKLQHPEFNAALATLGFTEEEMRTLSLFTLNAKLAPFQTLFCAADIHRELFVGGQYPTASVKALANVAFSKG
;
A
#
# COMPACT_ATOMS: atom_id res chain seq x y z
N MET A 1 19.32 4.71 -16.46
CA MET A 1 19.22 5.16 -15.05
C MET A 1 20.01 6.44 -14.72
N SER A 2 20.82 7.01 -15.62
CA SER A 2 21.65 8.22 -15.36
C SER A 2 20.88 9.56 -15.31
N ALA A 3 19.63 9.63 -15.78
CA ALA A 3 18.91 10.90 -15.98
C ALA A 3 17.97 11.35 -14.82
N ILE A 4 17.93 10.65 -13.66
CA ILE A 4 16.91 10.89 -12.60
C ILE A 4 17.43 11.77 -11.44
N THR A 5 18.70 12.20 -11.45
CA THR A 5 19.34 12.83 -10.28
C THR A 5 19.27 14.36 -10.18
N HIS A 6 18.65 15.06 -11.13
CA HIS A 6 18.62 16.52 -11.10
C HIS A 6 17.29 17.08 -10.57
N GLY A 7 17.28 17.57 -9.32
CA GLY A 7 16.49 18.78 -9.02
C GLY A 7 15.79 18.92 -7.66
N TRP A 8 15.57 17.87 -6.86
CA TRP A 8 14.50 17.98 -5.84
C TRP A 8 14.93 18.00 -4.37
N LEU A 9 16.21 17.78 -4.11
CA LEU A 9 16.89 18.12 -2.86
C LEU A 9 18.32 18.44 -3.28
N THR A 10 18.69 19.72 -3.43
CA THR A 10 20.11 20.05 -3.61
C THR A 10 20.85 19.49 -2.40
N PRO A 11 21.77 18.52 -2.57
CA PRO A 11 22.50 17.90 -1.46
C PRO A 11 23.12 18.92 -0.51
N GLU A 12 23.43 20.10 -1.05
CA GLU A 12 24.07 21.24 -0.39
C GLU A 12 23.32 21.78 0.84
N TYR A 13 21.98 21.92 0.83
CA TYR A 13 21.27 22.50 1.99
C TYR A 13 21.15 21.55 3.19
N VAL A 14 21.07 20.24 2.91
CA VAL A 14 21.06 19.22 3.97
C VAL A 14 22.45 19.10 4.61
N ASP A 15 23.50 19.52 3.92
CA ASP A 15 24.87 19.24 4.36
C ASP A 15 25.34 20.14 5.50
N GLU A 16 25.04 21.44 5.49
CA GLU A 16 25.54 22.37 6.54
C GLU A 16 25.02 22.01 7.94
N LYS A 17 23.71 21.80 8.09
CA LYS A 17 23.13 21.36 9.37
C LYS A 17 23.57 19.95 9.75
N ALA A 18 23.73 19.06 8.78
CA ALA A 18 24.22 17.71 9.06
C ALA A 18 25.66 17.74 9.60
N VAL A 19 26.52 18.64 9.10
CA VAL A 19 27.87 18.86 9.64
C VAL A 19 27.81 19.37 11.08
N GLU A 20 26.95 20.35 11.38
CA GLU A 20 26.76 20.86 12.75
C GLU A 20 26.26 19.77 13.71
N HIS A 21 25.29 18.96 13.28
CA HIS A 21 24.78 17.83 14.05
C HIS A 21 25.84 16.76 14.28
N ARG A 22 26.63 16.40 13.26
CA ARG A 22 27.77 15.46 13.41
C ARG A 22 28.77 15.96 14.44
N HIS A 23 29.14 17.25 14.37
CA HIS A 23 30.08 17.83 15.33
C HIS A 23 29.49 17.80 16.75
N SER A 24 28.21 18.11 16.91
CA SER A 24 27.54 18.10 18.22
C SER A 24 27.39 16.69 18.80
N LEU A 25 27.00 15.71 17.98
CA LEU A 25 26.95 14.29 18.36
C LEU A 25 28.36 13.76 18.71
N GLY A 26 29.38 14.17 17.95
CA GLY A 26 30.77 13.78 18.21
C GLY A 26 31.28 14.29 19.55
N ARG A 27 30.95 15.55 19.90
CA ARG A 27 31.24 16.09 21.25
C ARG A 27 30.51 15.32 22.35
N ALA A 28 29.24 14.98 22.13
CA ALA A 28 28.45 14.22 23.11
C ALA A 28 29.01 12.81 23.34
N LEU A 29 29.42 12.12 22.28
CA LEU A 29 30.08 10.81 22.40
C LEU A 29 31.41 10.89 23.13
N ALA A 30 32.27 11.86 22.78
CA ALA A 30 33.56 12.03 23.45
C ALA A 30 33.42 12.29 24.96
N ALA A 31 32.34 12.98 25.37
CA ALA A 31 32.01 13.13 26.79
C ALA A 31 31.55 11.81 27.42
N CYS A 32 30.82 10.97 26.67
CA CYS A 32 30.33 9.66 27.11
C CYS A 32 31.42 8.58 27.17
N ASP A 33 32.53 8.68 26.42
CA ASP A 33 33.65 7.72 26.47
C ASP A 33 34.30 7.63 27.86
N SER A 34 34.07 8.64 28.71
CA SER A 34 34.39 8.61 30.13
C SER A 34 33.65 7.50 30.91
N HIS A 35 32.58 6.92 30.35
CA HIS A 35 31.78 5.85 30.96
C HIS A 35 32.24 4.43 30.58
N GLY A 36 33.27 4.26 29.75
CA GLY A 36 33.96 2.99 29.52
C GLY A 36 33.06 1.85 28.98
N GLY A 37 32.68 1.90 27.69
CA GLY A 37 31.94 0.76 27.11
C GLY A 37 31.46 0.88 25.66
N HIS A 38 31.49 2.06 25.04
CA HIS A 38 30.92 2.25 23.70
C HIS A 38 32.02 2.33 22.64
N LYS A 39 32.33 1.21 21.96
CA LYS A 39 33.14 1.27 20.73
C LYS A 39 32.21 1.61 19.57
N VAL A 40 32.21 2.88 19.15
CA VAL A 40 31.60 3.25 17.88
C VAL A 40 32.47 2.72 16.75
N ASP A 41 31.85 2.04 15.79
CA ASP A 41 32.54 1.60 14.58
C ASP A 41 33.00 2.85 13.83
N PRO A 42 34.32 3.07 13.66
CA PRO A 42 34.84 4.26 13.00
C PRO A 42 34.46 4.34 11.51
N SER A 43 33.94 3.24 10.94
CA SER A 43 33.40 3.23 9.58
C SER A 43 31.96 3.73 9.49
N CYS A 44 31.27 3.93 10.62
CA CYS A 44 29.89 4.37 10.62
C CYS A 44 29.77 5.89 10.84
N ASP A 45 28.94 6.54 10.03
CA ASP A 45 28.59 7.94 10.23
C ASP A 45 27.70 8.04 11.49
N ILE A 46 28.21 8.75 12.51
CA ILE A 46 27.54 9.00 13.78
C ILE A 46 26.11 9.56 13.60
N LEU A 47 25.88 10.38 12.58
CA LEU A 47 24.56 10.92 12.28
C LEU A 47 23.63 9.82 11.79
N HIS A 48 24.13 8.88 10.98
CA HIS A 48 23.33 7.75 10.51
C HIS A 48 22.93 6.82 11.65
N GLU A 49 23.83 6.52 12.59
CA GLU A 49 23.51 5.72 13.78
C GLU A 49 22.49 6.42 14.66
N PHE A 50 22.66 7.73 14.89
CA PHE A 50 21.70 8.52 15.67
C PHE A 50 20.30 8.48 15.05
N VAL A 51 20.19 8.75 13.74
CA VAL A 51 18.90 8.71 13.04
C VAL A 51 18.31 7.31 13.04
N THR A 52 19.12 6.28 12.82
CA THR A 52 18.66 4.87 12.88
C THR A 52 18.08 4.55 14.25
N ALA A 53 18.79 4.89 15.33
CA ALA A 53 18.32 4.69 16.69
C ALA A 53 17.04 5.50 17.00
N ALA A 54 16.97 6.75 16.55
CA ALA A 54 15.77 7.58 16.70
C ALA A 54 14.55 6.97 15.98
N CYS A 55 14.72 6.54 14.72
CA CYS A 55 13.66 5.86 13.98
C CYS A 55 13.25 4.55 14.65
N ALA A 56 14.20 3.77 15.17
CA ALA A 56 13.90 2.54 15.89
C ALA A 56 13.08 2.81 17.16
N CYS A 57 13.45 3.82 17.95
CA CYS A 57 12.68 4.22 19.14
C CYS A 57 11.25 4.65 18.79
N LEU A 58 11.08 5.46 17.73
CA LEU A 58 9.76 5.89 17.29
C LEU A 58 8.92 4.73 16.75
N HIS A 59 9.51 3.86 15.92
CA HIS A 59 8.88 2.63 15.46
C HIS A 59 8.40 1.77 16.63
N LEU A 60 9.26 1.54 17.63
CA LEU A 60 8.88 0.79 18.83
C LEU A 60 7.74 1.48 19.60
N GLY A 61 7.79 2.80 19.74
CA GLY A 61 6.71 3.58 20.38
C GLY A 61 5.37 3.47 19.65
N LEU A 62 5.37 3.43 18.31
CA LEU A 62 4.16 3.33 17.49
C LEU A 62 3.58 1.92 17.40
N SER A 63 4.45 0.90 17.37
CA SER A 63 4.08 -0.49 17.05
C SER A 63 4.02 -1.42 18.27
N SER A 64 4.77 -1.14 19.34
CA SER A 64 4.90 -2.08 20.47
C SER A 64 3.79 -1.95 21.51
N GLY A 65 3.28 -3.10 21.97
CA GLY A 65 2.24 -3.18 23.00
C GLY A 65 0.83 -3.40 22.43
N SER A 66 -0.06 -3.94 23.27
CA SER A 66 -1.45 -4.26 22.89
C SER A 66 -2.33 -3.04 22.64
N SER A 67 -1.85 -1.86 23.04
CA SER A 67 -2.53 -0.58 22.85
C SER A 67 -1.73 0.35 21.95
N SER A 68 -0.77 -0.15 21.16
CA SER A 68 0.04 0.67 20.26
C SER A 68 -0.80 1.36 19.18
N ALA A 69 -0.32 2.48 18.65
CA ALA A 69 -1.04 3.22 17.61
C ALA A 69 -1.29 2.33 16.38
N VAL A 70 -0.31 1.51 15.98
CA VAL A 70 -0.43 0.58 14.85
C VAL A 70 -1.49 -0.49 15.10
N GLN A 71 -1.56 -1.07 16.31
CA GLN A 71 -2.62 -2.05 16.64
C GLN A 71 -4.01 -1.42 16.71
N ARG A 72 -4.10 -0.16 17.14
CA ARG A 72 -5.36 0.60 17.11
C ARG A 72 -5.74 0.98 15.68
N GLY A 73 -4.76 1.23 14.80
CA GLY A 73 -4.87 1.60 13.39
C GLY A 73 -6.10 1.05 12.67
N PRO A 74 -6.22 -0.29 12.52
CA PRO A 74 -7.32 -0.94 11.82
C PRO A 74 -8.72 -0.71 12.42
N HIS A 75 -8.80 -0.49 13.73
CA HIS A 75 -10.06 -0.50 14.48
C HIS A 75 -10.51 0.90 14.90
N SER A 76 -9.57 1.82 15.12
CA SER A 76 -9.82 3.17 15.58
C SER A 76 -9.91 4.15 14.41
N LYS A 77 -10.95 4.98 14.42
CA LYS A 77 -11.06 6.15 13.53
C LYS A 77 -10.04 7.25 13.89
N ARG A 78 -9.44 7.17 15.07
CA ARG A 78 -8.42 8.10 15.54
C ARG A 78 -7.26 7.27 16.04
N PRO A 79 -6.46 6.73 15.12
CA PRO A 79 -5.36 5.85 15.50
C PRO A 79 -4.26 6.62 16.24
N ILE A 80 -4.13 7.92 15.95
CA ILE A 80 -3.24 8.86 16.65
C ILE A 80 -3.88 9.28 17.97
N GLU A 81 -4.97 10.06 17.95
CA GLU A 81 -5.55 10.62 19.19
C GLU A 81 -5.98 9.53 20.18
N ASN A 82 -5.45 9.61 21.39
CA ASN A 82 -5.74 8.64 22.44
C ASN A 82 -6.13 9.34 23.75
N SER A 83 -7.38 9.16 24.17
CA SER A 83 -7.87 9.69 25.45
C SER A 83 -7.21 9.06 26.68
N ALA A 84 -6.54 7.91 26.53
CA ALA A 84 -5.79 7.28 27.62
C ALA A 84 -4.39 7.88 27.84
N GLY A 85 -3.98 8.88 27.05
CA GLY A 85 -2.69 9.57 27.22
C GLY A 85 -1.47 8.76 26.80
N ASN A 86 -1.63 7.65 26.07
CA ASN A 86 -0.47 6.96 25.47
C ASN A 86 -0.04 7.71 24.22
N TRP A 87 1.26 7.90 24.06
CA TRP A 87 1.86 8.45 22.85
C TRP A 87 1.57 7.58 21.61
N PRO A 88 1.39 8.19 20.43
CA PRO A 88 1.17 9.61 20.21
C PRO A 88 -0.22 10.00 20.74
N ASP A 89 -0.34 11.16 21.38
CA ASP A 89 -1.61 11.67 21.91
C ASP A 89 -2.27 12.68 20.96
N ALA A 90 -1.46 13.31 20.12
CA ALA A 90 -1.87 14.31 19.14
C ALA A 90 -1.15 14.08 17.80
N ARG A 91 -1.66 14.71 16.75
CA ARG A 91 -1.05 14.65 15.41
C ARG A 91 0.35 15.28 15.41
N GLU A 92 0.51 16.35 16.17
CA GLU A 92 1.73 17.15 16.29
C GLU A 92 2.89 16.34 16.89
N ASP A 93 2.60 15.27 17.65
CA ASP A 93 3.61 14.35 18.17
C ASP A 93 4.34 13.57 17.08
N ILE A 94 3.64 13.29 15.97
CA ILE A 94 4.19 12.58 14.82
C ILE A 94 4.71 13.58 13.79
N PHE A 95 3.97 14.67 13.57
CA PHE A 95 4.21 15.65 12.52
C PHE A 95 4.69 16.99 13.07
N VAL A 96 5.75 16.96 13.89
CA VAL A 96 6.29 18.11 14.63
C VAL A 96 6.55 19.34 13.74
N TYR A 97 6.98 19.14 12.50
CA TYR A 97 7.29 20.20 11.54
C TYR A 97 6.28 20.27 10.38
N GLY A 98 5.10 19.69 10.55
CA GLY A 98 4.11 19.48 9.49
C GLY A 98 4.31 18.15 8.75
N GLU A 99 3.25 17.71 8.07
CA GLU A 99 3.20 16.42 7.35
C GLU A 99 4.29 16.34 6.29
N GLU A 100 4.35 17.34 5.41
CA GLU A 100 5.32 17.46 4.34
C GLU A 100 6.76 17.27 4.85
N ASN A 101 7.21 18.13 5.78
CA ASN A 101 8.60 18.14 6.23
C ASN A 101 8.98 16.84 6.93
N THR A 102 8.08 16.28 7.75
CA THR A 102 8.30 15.01 8.43
C THR A 102 8.43 13.87 7.42
N VAL A 103 7.48 13.76 6.47
CA VAL A 103 7.48 12.69 5.47
C VAL A 103 8.71 12.78 4.57
N VAL A 104 9.03 13.96 4.04
CA VAL A 104 10.23 14.20 3.21
C VAL A 104 11.50 13.80 3.96
N SER A 105 11.62 14.18 5.23
CA SER A 105 12.79 13.86 6.05
C SER A 105 12.95 12.35 6.25
N ILE A 106 11.87 11.63 6.52
CA ILE A 106 11.92 10.18 6.73
C ILE A 106 12.25 9.46 5.40
N LEU A 107 11.63 9.87 4.29
CA LEU A 107 11.91 9.31 2.97
C LEU A 107 13.38 9.47 2.56
N LEU A 108 13.96 10.64 2.83
CA LEU A 108 15.38 10.89 2.62
C LEU A 108 16.24 9.85 3.34
N TRP A 109 15.87 9.52 4.58
CA TRP A 109 16.60 8.53 5.38
C TRP A 109 16.32 7.09 4.96
N CYS A 110 15.11 6.74 4.51
CA CYS A 110 14.82 5.44 3.89
C CYS A 110 15.76 5.18 2.69
N TYR A 111 16.03 6.22 1.91
CA TYR A 111 16.93 6.13 0.75
C TYR A 111 18.41 6.16 1.13
N LYS A 112 18.83 7.12 1.96
CA LYS A 112 20.24 7.36 2.31
C LYS A 112 20.81 6.34 3.28
N ILE A 113 20.13 6.11 4.41
CA ILE A 113 20.63 5.24 5.46
C ILE A 113 20.27 3.82 5.08
N GLY A 114 21.27 3.00 4.77
CA GLY A 114 21.16 1.58 4.48
C GLY A 114 20.48 0.72 5.56
N ALA A 115 19.92 1.30 6.63
CA ALA A 115 19.26 0.64 7.75
C ALA A 115 17.77 0.36 7.46
N PRO A 116 17.14 -0.59 8.17
CA PRO A 116 15.72 -0.90 8.02
C PRO A 116 14.80 0.07 8.79
N ASP A 117 15.27 0.67 9.88
CA ASP A 117 14.44 1.38 10.86
C ASP A 117 13.66 2.58 10.30
N PRO A 118 14.23 3.42 9.40
CA PRO A 118 13.45 4.48 8.76
C PRO A 118 12.27 3.94 7.93
N MET A 119 12.43 2.78 7.27
CA MET A 119 11.34 2.15 6.53
C MET A 119 10.28 1.57 7.46
N PHE A 120 10.68 0.96 8.58
CA PHE A 120 9.73 0.50 9.60
C PHE A 120 8.92 1.65 10.19
N LEU A 121 9.57 2.77 10.52
CA LEU A 121 8.88 3.97 10.99
C LEU A 121 7.88 4.48 9.93
N LEU A 122 8.28 4.54 8.66
CA LEU A 122 7.39 4.97 7.59
C LEU A 122 6.20 4.02 7.41
N THR A 123 6.42 2.71 7.52
CA THR A 123 5.36 1.68 7.51
C THR A 123 4.34 1.93 8.61
N ASP A 124 4.79 2.22 9.84
CA ASP A 124 3.91 2.52 10.97
C ASP A 124 3.11 3.81 10.73
N MET A 125 3.79 4.85 10.23
CA MET A 125 3.16 6.13 9.90
C MET A 125 2.11 5.98 8.81
N ILE A 126 2.36 5.18 7.76
CA ILE A 126 1.33 4.86 6.76
C ILE A 126 0.19 4.07 7.41
N SER A 127 0.47 3.16 8.33
CA SER A 127 -0.57 2.35 8.98
C SER A 127 -1.54 3.18 9.84
N ILE A 128 -1.06 4.27 10.45
CA ILE A 128 -1.87 5.12 11.36
C ILE A 128 -2.28 6.46 10.73
N ALA A 129 -1.57 6.94 9.73
CA ALA A 129 -1.76 8.28 9.16
C ALA A 129 -1.74 8.27 7.63
N HIS A 130 -2.22 7.18 7.00
CA HIS A 130 -2.22 7.02 5.54
C HIS A 130 -2.74 8.26 4.77
N PRO A 131 -3.88 8.89 5.13
CA PRO A 131 -4.38 10.08 4.42
C PRO A 131 -3.49 11.31 4.49
N MET A 132 -2.52 11.33 5.41
CA MET A 132 -1.56 12.41 5.62
C MET A 132 -0.23 12.08 4.93
N VAL A 133 0.22 10.82 5.06
CA VAL A 133 1.55 10.40 4.61
C VAL A 133 1.58 10.07 3.11
N VAL A 134 0.58 9.34 2.62
CA VAL A 134 0.60 8.85 1.23
C VAL A 134 0.47 9.99 0.21
N PRO A 135 -0.41 10.99 0.37
CA PRO A 135 -0.46 12.12 -0.55
C PRO A 135 0.90 12.84 -0.68
N GLU A 136 1.58 13.09 0.43
CA GLU A 136 2.93 13.72 0.43
C GLU A 136 3.96 12.90 -0.36
N ILE A 137 3.87 11.57 -0.30
CA ILE A 137 4.73 10.70 -1.13
C ILE A 137 4.31 10.79 -2.61
N MET A 138 3.02 10.75 -2.89
CA MET A 138 2.46 10.62 -4.23
C MET A 138 2.52 11.92 -5.06
N GLU A 139 2.33 13.08 -4.44
CA GLU A 139 2.39 14.39 -5.09
C GLU A 139 3.80 14.71 -5.60
N ARG A 140 4.81 14.14 -4.95
CA ARG A 140 6.22 14.34 -5.26
C ARG A 140 6.76 13.13 -6.00
N ASP A 141 6.53 13.09 -7.30
CA ASP A 141 6.92 11.96 -8.14
C ASP A 141 8.40 11.55 -7.97
N GLY A 142 9.29 12.52 -7.77
CA GLY A 142 10.70 12.26 -7.44
C GLY A 142 10.90 11.47 -6.14
N LEU A 143 10.17 11.79 -5.07
CA LEU A 143 10.27 11.10 -3.78
C LEU A 143 9.65 9.71 -3.84
N ARG A 144 8.48 9.56 -4.47
CA ARG A 144 7.85 8.26 -4.75
C ARG A 144 8.83 7.32 -5.47
N LYS A 145 9.45 7.81 -6.55
CA LYS A 145 10.45 7.06 -7.33
C LYS A 145 11.68 6.73 -6.50
N GLN A 146 12.20 7.66 -5.71
CA GLN A 146 13.34 7.40 -4.82
C GLN A 146 13.03 6.34 -3.76
N LEU A 147 11.85 6.41 -3.13
CA LEU A 147 11.41 5.41 -2.17
C LEU A 147 11.30 4.04 -2.82
N MET A 148 10.66 3.96 -3.99
CA MET A 148 10.51 2.71 -4.74
C MET A 148 11.87 2.15 -5.17
N LEU A 149 12.78 2.98 -5.66
CA LEU A 149 14.16 2.57 -5.96
C LEU A 149 14.90 2.09 -4.70
N GLY A 150 14.64 2.71 -3.54
CA GLY A 150 15.12 2.25 -2.25
C GLY A 150 14.63 0.85 -1.91
N ILE A 151 13.32 0.60 -2.04
CA ILE A 151 12.68 -0.71 -1.83
C ILE A 151 13.32 -1.75 -2.75
N VAL A 152 13.32 -1.48 -4.05
CA VAL A 152 13.93 -2.30 -5.11
C VAL A 152 15.39 -2.64 -4.76
N LYS A 153 16.19 -1.65 -4.36
CA LYS A 153 17.59 -1.85 -3.95
C LYS A 153 17.71 -2.80 -2.75
N ARG A 154 16.87 -2.66 -1.71
CA ARG A 154 16.94 -3.54 -0.51
C ARG A 154 16.55 -4.97 -0.83
N VAL A 155 15.56 -5.14 -1.71
CA VAL A 155 15.15 -6.45 -2.20
C VAL A 155 16.29 -7.10 -3.01
N ALA A 156 16.97 -6.34 -3.87
CA ALA A 156 18.12 -6.82 -4.63
C ALA A 156 19.34 -7.17 -3.75
N GLU A 157 19.64 -6.36 -2.72
CA GLU A 157 20.71 -6.61 -1.74
C GLU A 157 20.56 -7.96 -1.03
N TYR A 158 19.32 -8.39 -0.76
CA TYR A 158 19.04 -9.68 -0.14
C TYR A 158 19.41 -10.84 -1.08
N ARG A 159 19.03 -10.76 -2.36
CA ARG A 159 19.29 -11.82 -3.34
C ARG A 159 20.78 -12.14 -3.47
N ALA A 160 21.60 -11.14 -3.75
CA ALA A 160 23.00 -11.39 -4.08
C ALA A 160 23.79 -12.06 -2.94
N CYS A 161 23.27 -12.02 -1.71
CA CYS A 161 23.83 -12.78 -0.60
C CYS A 161 23.69 -14.29 -0.77
N LYS A 162 22.56 -14.77 -1.32
CA LYS A 162 22.24 -16.20 -1.39
C LYS A 162 23.13 -16.92 -2.40
N ASP A 163 23.44 -16.23 -3.49
CA ASP A 163 24.21 -16.81 -4.61
C ASP A 163 25.73 -16.67 -4.42
N GLY A 164 26.19 -16.05 -3.31
CA GLY A 164 27.60 -15.70 -3.11
C GLY A 164 28.16 -14.72 -4.15
N ALA A 165 27.32 -14.22 -5.05
CA ALA A 165 27.69 -13.33 -6.12
C ALA A 165 27.91 -11.91 -5.57
N PRO A 166 28.97 -11.21 -5.98
CA PRO A 166 29.12 -9.80 -5.66
C PRO A 166 27.90 -9.03 -6.20
N CYS A 167 27.13 -8.42 -5.30
CA CYS A 167 26.03 -7.56 -5.71
C CYS A 167 26.60 -6.26 -6.25
N SER A 168 26.36 -5.96 -7.51
CA SER A 168 26.42 -4.59 -8.01
C SER A 168 25.00 -4.06 -8.20
N TRP A 169 24.78 -2.81 -7.82
CA TRP A 169 23.60 -2.06 -8.21
C TRP A 169 24.07 -0.94 -9.13
N GLY A 170 23.81 -1.08 -10.43
CA GLY A 170 24.54 -0.30 -11.45
C GLY A 170 26.02 -0.71 -11.47
N ASP A 171 26.91 0.26 -11.62
CA ASP A 171 28.36 0.03 -11.75
C ASP A 171 29.11 -0.07 -10.41
N ALA A 172 28.43 0.12 -9.28
CA ALA A 172 29.06 0.14 -7.95
C ALA A 172 28.82 -1.16 -7.18
N PRO A 173 29.88 -1.82 -6.65
CA PRO A 173 29.73 -2.95 -5.75
C PRO A 173 29.13 -2.50 -4.41
N LEU A 174 28.18 -3.27 -3.89
CA LEU A 174 27.57 -3.00 -2.60
C LEU A 174 28.50 -3.46 -1.45
N PRO A 175 28.61 -2.68 -0.35
CA PRO A 175 29.46 -3.04 0.76
C PRO A 175 28.99 -4.35 1.43
N PRO A 176 29.92 -5.18 1.94
CA PRO A 176 29.58 -6.42 2.62
C PRO A 176 28.78 -6.10 3.90
N THR A 177 27.48 -6.41 3.88
CA THR A 177 26.62 -6.27 5.06
C THR A 177 26.37 -7.64 5.72
N GLN A 178 26.15 -7.69 7.03
CA GLN A 178 25.85 -8.96 7.72
C GLN A 178 24.51 -9.55 7.22
N PRO A 179 24.39 -10.88 7.02
CA PRO A 179 23.17 -11.52 6.50
C PRO A 179 21.90 -11.17 7.29
N ARG A 180 21.97 -11.14 8.63
CA ARG A 180 20.84 -10.76 9.49
C ARG A 180 20.33 -9.35 9.21
N ARG A 181 21.23 -8.39 9.01
CA ARG A 181 20.86 -7.01 8.66
C ARG A 181 20.19 -6.97 7.28
N ARG A 182 20.62 -7.78 6.31
CA ARG A 182 20.02 -7.83 4.96
C ARG A 182 18.57 -8.31 4.98
N ALA A 183 18.29 -9.41 5.70
CA ALA A 183 16.92 -9.92 5.84
C ALA A 183 15.98 -8.87 6.47
N ALA A 184 16.45 -8.16 7.51
CA ALA A 184 15.68 -7.08 8.13
C ALA A 184 15.39 -5.92 7.14
N LYS A 185 16.35 -5.54 6.30
CA LYS A 185 16.14 -4.50 5.26
C LYS A 185 15.11 -4.92 4.22
N MET A 186 15.19 -6.16 3.74
CA MET A 186 14.20 -6.68 2.79
C MET A 186 12.82 -6.72 3.44
N ARG A 187 12.73 -7.23 4.66
CA ARG A 187 11.47 -7.27 5.41
C ARG A 187 10.87 -5.86 5.56
N ALA A 188 11.66 -4.87 5.97
CA ALA A 188 11.20 -3.49 6.10
C ALA A 188 10.68 -2.91 4.77
N ALA A 189 11.35 -3.24 3.65
CA ALA A 189 10.92 -2.80 2.32
C ALA A 189 9.60 -3.46 1.89
N LEU A 190 9.40 -4.74 2.19
CA LEU A 190 8.17 -5.48 1.89
C LEU A 190 7.00 -5.07 2.80
N ASP A 191 7.26 -4.85 4.08
CA ASP A 191 6.28 -4.33 5.04
C ASP A 191 5.81 -2.94 4.60
N LEU A 192 6.73 -2.10 4.11
CA LEU A 192 6.39 -0.79 3.57
C LEU A 192 5.47 -0.90 2.35
N LEU A 193 5.80 -1.72 1.36
CA LEU A 193 4.92 -1.98 0.20
C LEU A 193 3.54 -2.51 0.64
N THR A 194 3.53 -3.39 1.64
CA THR A 194 2.31 -3.99 2.17
C THR A 194 1.45 -2.96 2.88
N SER A 195 2.05 -2.03 3.64
CA SER A 195 1.32 -0.98 4.34
C SER A 195 0.63 -0.03 3.36
N VAL A 196 1.26 0.27 2.22
CA VAL A 196 0.66 1.08 1.15
C VAL A 196 -0.63 0.44 0.62
N ILE A 197 -0.73 -0.89 0.55
CA ILE A 197 -1.91 -1.58 0.01
C ILE A 197 -2.93 -2.02 1.06
N SER A 198 -2.48 -2.26 2.29
CA SER A 198 -3.29 -2.90 3.34
C SER A 198 -3.73 -1.92 4.42
N SER A 199 -3.32 -0.65 4.34
CA SER A 199 -3.77 0.36 5.29
C SER A 199 -5.30 0.52 5.23
N PRO A 200 -5.98 0.80 6.36
CA PRO A 200 -7.44 0.97 6.41
C PRO A 200 -7.99 2.05 5.47
N ASP A 201 -7.14 3.01 5.11
CA ASP A 201 -7.44 4.13 4.21
C ASP A 201 -6.79 3.96 2.82
N ALA A 202 -6.17 2.81 2.54
CA ALA A 202 -5.56 2.53 1.24
C ALA A 202 -6.62 2.37 0.15
N LEU A 203 -6.36 3.01 -0.99
CA LEU A 203 -7.12 2.74 -2.21
C LEU A 203 -6.74 1.34 -2.73
N PRO A 204 -7.69 0.52 -3.21
CA PRO A 204 -7.39 -0.86 -3.63
C PRO A 204 -6.32 -0.97 -4.73
N ASN A 205 -6.17 0.08 -5.54
CA ASN A 205 -5.24 0.12 -6.68
C ASN A 205 -4.02 1.02 -6.40
N LEU A 206 -3.82 1.42 -5.13
CA LEU A 206 -2.76 2.35 -4.77
C LEU A 206 -1.37 1.81 -5.11
N LEU A 207 -1.14 0.49 -5.04
CA LEU A 207 0.15 -0.10 -5.42
C LEU A 207 0.58 0.27 -6.84
N LEU A 208 -0.36 0.24 -7.77
CA LEU A 208 -0.06 0.47 -9.19
C LEU A 208 0.26 1.94 -9.43
N LEU A 209 -0.47 2.84 -8.78
CA LEU A 209 -0.14 4.27 -8.78
C LEU A 209 1.23 4.50 -8.13
N PHE A 210 1.48 3.83 -7.01
CA PHE A 210 2.72 3.92 -6.25
C PHE A 210 3.93 3.37 -7.03
N ALA A 211 3.74 2.30 -7.81
CA ALA A 211 4.75 1.66 -8.65
C ALA A 211 4.83 2.22 -10.08
N ARG A 212 4.03 3.23 -10.43
CA ARG A 212 3.98 3.82 -11.77
C ARG A 212 5.37 4.14 -12.32
N GLU A 213 5.68 3.70 -13.54
CA GLU A 213 6.99 3.78 -14.23
C GLU A 213 8.12 2.90 -13.64
N LEU A 214 7.84 2.13 -12.59
CA LEU A 214 8.76 1.22 -11.92
C LEU A 214 8.16 -0.19 -11.80
N GLU A 215 7.08 -0.48 -12.52
CA GLU A 215 6.36 -1.76 -12.49
C GLU A 215 7.27 -2.90 -12.98
N TYR A 216 8.00 -2.68 -14.08
CA TYR A 216 8.92 -3.65 -14.66
C TYR A 216 10.09 -4.02 -13.71
N PRO A 217 10.92 -3.07 -13.22
CA PRO A 217 12.02 -3.41 -12.33
C PRO A 217 11.52 -3.99 -11.00
N LEU A 218 10.36 -3.53 -10.51
CA LEU A 218 9.75 -4.11 -9.31
C LEU A 218 9.32 -5.56 -9.55
N PHE A 219 8.59 -5.84 -10.63
CA PHE A 219 8.20 -7.21 -10.99
C PHE A 219 9.42 -8.12 -11.10
N GLY A 220 10.43 -7.72 -11.87
CA GLY A 220 11.61 -8.54 -12.12
C GLY A 220 12.32 -8.94 -10.82
N LEU A 221 12.38 -8.04 -9.83
CA LEU A 221 12.93 -8.34 -8.52
C LEU A 221 12.03 -9.23 -7.67
N LEU A 222 10.72 -8.97 -7.61
CA LEU A 222 9.80 -9.78 -6.80
C LEU A 222 9.74 -11.21 -7.33
N ASN A 223 9.60 -11.39 -8.65
CA ASN A 223 9.63 -12.70 -9.34
C ASN A 223 10.89 -13.48 -9.00
N LEU A 224 12.02 -12.79 -9.02
CA LEU A 224 13.32 -13.36 -8.78
C LEU A 224 13.56 -13.70 -7.31
N VAL A 225 13.02 -12.91 -6.37
CA VAL A 225 13.05 -13.26 -4.95
C VAL A 225 12.25 -14.54 -4.72
N LEU A 226 11.04 -14.62 -5.26
CA LEU A 226 10.19 -15.82 -5.16
C LEU A 226 10.88 -17.05 -5.72
N PHE A 227 11.47 -16.95 -6.92
CA PHE A 227 12.22 -18.05 -7.54
C PHE A 227 13.34 -18.61 -6.65
N ASN A 228 13.92 -17.77 -5.79
CA ASN A 228 15.00 -18.14 -4.89
C ASN A 228 14.53 -18.30 -3.43
N MET A 229 13.25 -18.16 -3.12
CA MET A 229 12.73 -18.26 -1.77
C MET A 229 12.39 -19.73 -1.46
N ASP A 230 12.41 -20.10 -0.18
CA ASP A 230 11.82 -21.38 0.23
C ASP A 230 10.29 -21.25 0.11
N PRO A 231 9.56 -22.16 -0.56
CA PRO A 231 8.10 -22.08 -0.66
C PRO A 231 7.37 -22.05 0.68
N SER A 232 8.02 -22.51 1.77
CA SER A 232 7.49 -22.44 3.13
C SER A 232 7.78 -21.12 3.86
N ASP A 233 8.56 -20.22 3.25
CA ASP A 233 8.85 -18.90 3.84
C ASP A 233 7.57 -18.05 3.84
N PRO A 234 7.12 -17.53 4.99
CA PRO A 234 5.93 -16.69 5.08
C PRO A 234 6.03 -15.38 4.27
N LEU A 235 7.23 -14.99 3.84
CA LEU A 235 7.40 -13.88 2.89
C LEU A 235 6.83 -14.19 1.51
N GLY A 236 6.77 -15.47 1.10
CA GLY A 236 6.19 -15.89 -0.16
C GLY A 236 4.71 -15.50 -0.28
N GLU A 237 3.94 -15.63 0.82
CA GLU A 237 2.53 -15.22 0.90
C GLU A 237 2.36 -13.71 0.71
N LEU A 238 3.36 -12.92 1.09
CA LEU A 238 3.36 -11.47 0.97
C LEU A 238 3.74 -11.00 -0.44
N ILE A 239 4.78 -11.62 -1.02
CA ILE A 239 5.39 -11.20 -2.28
C ILE A 239 4.56 -11.68 -3.48
N THR A 240 4.01 -12.89 -3.43
CA THR A 240 3.28 -13.49 -4.57
C THR A 240 2.12 -12.61 -5.06
N PRO A 241 1.22 -12.10 -4.19
CA PRO A 241 0.15 -11.21 -4.63
C PRO A 241 0.67 -9.90 -5.24
N LEU A 242 1.73 -9.31 -4.68
CA LEU A 242 2.34 -8.08 -5.21
C LEU A 242 2.92 -8.31 -6.60
N ALA A 243 3.67 -9.40 -6.77
CA ALA A 243 4.29 -9.78 -8.04
C ALA A 243 3.23 -10.10 -9.11
N ALA A 244 2.15 -10.78 -8.75
CA ALA A 244 1.04 -11.05 -9.67
C ALA A 244 0.33 -9.78 -10.14
N ILE A 245 0.13 -8.78 -9.27
CA ILE A 245 -0.40 -7.47 -9.68
C ILE A 245 0.51 -6.82 -10.72
N MET A 246 1.83 -6.80 -10.46
CA MET A 246 2.78 -6.20 -11.39
C MET A 246 2.83 -6.97 -12.71
N TYR A 247 2.82 -8.31 -12.68
CA TYR A 247 2.80 -9.16 -13.88
C TYR A 247 1.61 -8.83 -14.79
N ALA A 248 0.44 -8.56 -14.21
CA ALA A 248 -0.77 -8.25 -14.96
C ALA A 248 -0.71 -6.91 -15.72
N VAL A 249 0.17 -5.97 -15.31
CA VAL A 249 0.31 -4.65 -15.96
C VAL A 249 1.55 -4.51 -16.82
N VAL A 250 2.59 -5.29 -16.55
CA VAL A 250 3.85 -5.20 -17.29
C VAL A 250 3.68 -5.83 -18.69
N PRO A 251 4.26 -5.24 -19.76
CA PRO A 251 4.27 -5.85 -21.08
C PRO A 251 4.82 -7.29 -21.06
N PRO A 252 4.45 -8.15 -22.03
CA PRO A 252 4.96 -9.52 -22.10
C PRO A 252 6.47 -9.55 -21.93
N LEU A 253 6.92 -10.27 -20.90
CA LEU A 253 8.28 -10.24 -20.43
C LEU A 253 9.15 -11.26 -21.16
N GLU A 254 10.45 -10.96 -21.26
CA GLU A 254 11.47 -11.98 -21.58
C GLU A 254 11.68 -12.95 -20.41
N LEU A 255 11.43 -12.49 -19.18
CA LEU A 255 11.55 -13.28 -17.96
C LEU A 255 10.21 -13.98 -17.67
N PRO A 256 10.14 -15.32 -17.70
CA PRO A 256 8.93 -16.02 -17.31
C PRO A 256 8.62 -15.78 -15.82
N PRO A 257 7.33 -15.66 -15.43
CA PRO A 257 6.94 -15.66 -14.03
C PRO A 257 7.30 -17.00 -13.39
N CYS A 258 7.59 -16.98 -12.08
CA CYS A 258 7.78 -18.21 -11.30
C CYS A 258 6.45 -18.98 -11.16
N ASP A 259 6.54 -20.22 -10.69
CA ASP A 259 5.40 -21.13 -10.61
C ASP A 259 4.31 -20.59 -9.67
N GLU A 260 4.67 -19.93 -8.57
CA GLU A 260 3.73 -19.33 -7.61
C GLU A 260 2.91 -18.21 -8.23
N ILE A 261 3.57 -17.33 -9.00
CA ILE A 261 2.88 -16.25 -9.72
C ILE A 261 1.98 -16.84 -10.80
N THR A 262 2.50 -17.82 -11.56
CA THR A 262 1.74 -18.50 -12.61
C THR A 262 0.50 -19.19 -12.05
N ALA A 263 0.64 -19.90 -10.94
CA ALA A 263 -0.46 -20.58 -10.25
C ALA A 263 -1.49 -19.57 -9.72
N LEU A 264 -1.05 -18.46 -9.13
CA LEU A 264 -1.96 -17.42 -8.64
C LEU A 264 -2.71 -16.74 -9.80
N VAL A 265 -2.03 -16.41 -10.88
CA VAL A 265 -2.65 -15.81 -12.08
C VAL A 265 -3.63 -16.79 -12.73
N ALA A 266 -3.25 -18.07 -12.87
CA ALA A 266 -4.15 -19.10 -13.38
C ALA A 266 -5.39 -19.27 -12.48
N SER A 267 -5.25 -19.13 -11.16
CA SER A 267 -6.40 -19.14 -10.26
C SER A 267 -7.39 -18.00 -10.56
N TYR A 268 -6.89 -16.83 -11.00
CA TYR A 268 -7.70 -15.69 -11.39
C TYR A 268 -8.50 -15.94 -12.67
N GLU A 269 -7.99 -16.76 -13.59
CA GLU A 269 -8.70 -17.17 -14.80
C GLU A 269 -9.92 -18.07 -14.49
N THR A 270 -9.93 -18.72 -13.33
CA THR A 270 -11.06 -19.57 -12.90
C THR A 270 -12.12 -18.84 -12.08
N LEU A 271 -11.93 -17.54 -11.81
CA LEU A 271 -12.86 -16.77 -10.99
C LEU A 271 -14.19 -16.58 -11.72
N THR A 272 -15.28 -16.78 -10.98
CA THR A 272 -16.63 -16.47 -11.44
C THR A 272 -17.01 -15.04 -11.08
N LEU A 273 -18.13 -14.53 -11.61
CA LEU A 273 -18.66 -13.23 -11.18
C LEU A 273 -18.90 -13.19 -9.66
N PHE A 274 -19.28 -14.32 -9.05
CA PHE A 274 -19.51 -14.41 -7.61
C PHE A 274 -18.22 -14.27 -6.80
N ASP A 275 -17.11 -14.79 -7.29
CA ASP A 275 -15.80 -14.62 -6.64
C ASP A 275 -15.35 -13.17 -6.68
N VAL A 276 -15.50 -12.52 -7.83
CA VAL A 276 -15.17 -11.10 -7.98
C VAL A 276 -16.06 -10.24 -7.09
N LEU A 277 -17.37 -10.52 -7.06
CA LEU A 277 -18.30 -9.84 -6.15
C LEU A 277 -17.91 -10.06 -4.68
N HIS A 278 -17.50 -11.28 -4.32
CA HIS A 278 -17.07 -11.60 -2.97
C HIS A 278 -15.89 -10.73 -2.55
N GLU A 279 -14.85 -10.65 -3.37
CA GLU A 279 -13.65 -9.89 -3.05
C GLU A 279 -13.90 -8.36 -3.03
N MET A 280 -14.75 -7.87 -3.93
CA MET A 280 -15.22 -6.49 -3.90
C MET A 280 -15.98 -6.19 -2.59
N LEU A 281 -16.87 -7.08 -2.15
CA LEU A 281 -17.63 -6.90 -0.91
C LEU A 281 -16.75 -7.01 0.34
N ARG A 282 -15.78 -7.94 0.36
CA ARG A 282 -14.75 -8.02 1.38
C ARG A 282 -13.97 -6.71 1.47
N THR A 283 -13.59 -6.17 0.33
CA THR A 283 -12.90 -4.88 0.27
C THR A 283 -13.78 -3.73 0.76
N CYS A 284 -15.07 -3.67 0.41
CA CYS A 284 -15.99 -2.67 0.96
C CYS A 284 -16.13 -2.79 2.50
N VAL A 285 -16.12 -4.02 3.04
CA VAL A 285 -16.21 -4.27 4.49
C VAL A 285 -14.89 -3.97 5.22
N ARG A 286 -13.74 -4.17 4.57
CA ARG A 286 -12.40 -3.85 5.10
C ARG A 286 -12.16 -2.34 5.07
N VAL A 287 -12.44 -1.72 3.93
CA VAL A 287 -12.10 -0.33 3.61
C VAL A 287 -13.26 0.59 3.98
N ARG A 288 -13.66 0.52 5.26
CA ARG A 288 -14.83 1.26 5.81
C ARG A 288 -14.65 2.77 5.85
N ARG A 289 -13.43 3.22 5.58
CA ARG A 289 -12.97 4.61 5.68
C ARG A 289 -12.83 5.27 4.33
N LEU A 290 -13.23 4.63 3.22
CA LEU A 290 -13.27 5.28 1.92
C LEU A 290 -14.69 5.61 1.46
N CYS A 291 -14.84 6.79 0.87
CA CYS A 291 -16.08 7.19 0.24
C CYS A 291 -16.20 6.46 -1.09
N TYR A 292 -17.30 5.73 -1.29
CA TYR A 292 -17.57 5.02 -2.53
C TYR A 292 -17.56 5.95 -3.76
N THR A 293 -18.07 7.17 -3.62
CA THR A 293 -18.22 8.11 -4.74
C THR A 293 -16.92 8.80 -5.12
N CYS A 294 -16.28 9.49 -4.16
CA CYS A 294 -15.10 10.32 -4.43
C CYS A 294 -13.78 9.63 -4.09
N GLY A 295 -13.78 8.47 -3.42
CA GLY A 295 -12.56 7.78 -3.00
C GLY A 295 -11.84 8.45 -1.83
N ARG A 296 -12.33 9.59 -1.31
CA ARG A 296 -11.68 10.28 -0.19
C ARG A 296 -11.71 9.41 1.08
N PRO A 297 -10.59 9.34 1.82
CA PRO A 297 -10.54 8.68 3.12
C PRO A 297 -11.22 9.50 4.21
N ALA A 298 -11.63 8.86 5.30
CA ALA A 298 -12.35 9.50 6.40
C ALA A 298 -11.52 10.62 7.05
N HIS A 299 -10.23 10.39 7.27
CA HIS A 299 -9.36 11.37 7.91
C HIS A 299 -8.98 12.56 7.02
N ALA A 300 -9.34 12.57 5.73
CA ALA A 300 -9.13 13.74 4.89
C ALA A 300 -10.11 14.89 5.23
N GLN A 301 -11.23 14.61 5.90
CA GLN A 301 -12.20 15.64 6.28
C GLN A 301 -11.69 16.57 7.37
N ASP A 302 -10.81 16.09 8.24
CA ASP A 302 -10.24 16.86 9.35
C ASP A 302 -9.33 18.02 8.87
N LEU A 303 -8.84 17.96 7.63
CA LEU A 303 -7.97 18.97 7.03
C LEU A 303 -8.70 20.22 6.56
N GLU A 304 -9.99 20.11 6.19
CA GLU A 304 -10.74 21.22 5.59
C GLU A 304 -11.37 22.17 6.64
N GLY A 305 -11.08 22.00 7.93
CA GLY A 305 -11.33 23.01 8.98
C GLY A 305 -12.79 23.24 9.36
N ASP A 306 -13.74 22.52 8.77
CA ASP A 306 -15.15 22.60 9.14
C ASP A 306 -15.40 21.71 10.37
N ILE A 307 -15.14 22.29 11.55
CA ILE A 307 -15.20 21.69 12.90
C ILE A 307 -16.64 21.24 13.28
N GLY A 308 -17.60 21.33 12.36
CA GLY A 308 -18.99 20.91 12.53
C GLY A 308 -19.12 19.38 12.59
N ASP A 309 -19.00 18.85 13.80
CA ASP A 309 -19.27 17.46 14.19
C ASP A 309 -18.14 16.47 13.82
N ARG A 310 -17.04 16.51 14.60
CA ARG A 310 -15.84 15.65 14.53
C ARG A 310 -16.10 14.13 14.69
N ASP A 311 -17.37 13.75 14.70
CA ASP A 311 -17.82 12.36 14.77
C ASP A 311 -18.58 11.92 13.52
N THR A 312 -18.64 12.71 12.44
CA THR A 312 -19.38 12.35 11.21
C THR A 312 -18.90 11.03 10.64
N HIS A 313 -19.58 9.97 11.04
CA HIS A 313 -19.44 8.64 10.48
C HIS A 313 -19.73 8.75 8.98
N PHE A 314 -18.89 8.10 8.16
CA PHE A 314 -19.29 7.89 6.78
C PHE A 314 -20.68 7.25 6.75
N LEU A 315 -21.57 7.92 6.03
CA LEU A 315 -22.97 7.54 5.92
C LEU A 315 -23.00 6.22 5.16
N ALA A 316 -23.30 5.13 5.85
CA ALA A 316 -23.59 3.86 5.21
C ALA A 316 -24.96 3.97 4.52
N CYS A 317 -25.10 3.38 3.34
CA CYS A 317 -26.41 3.25 2.72
C CYS A 317 -27.33 2.43 3.65
N GLU A 318 -28.46 2.99 4.07
CA GLU A 318 -29.35 2.36 5.06
C GLU A 318 -29.87 0.99 4.62
N ARG A 319 -30.06 0.81 3.32
CA ARG A 319 -30.60 -0.41 2.72
C ARG A 319 -29.55 -1.53 2.60
N CYS A 320 -28.45 -1.30 1.88
CA CYS A 320 -27.46 -2.36 1.66
C CYS A 320 -26.38 -2.43 2.74
N ARG A 321 -26.13 -1.33 3.47
CA ARG A 321 -25.10 -1.18 4.52
C ARG A 321 -23.64 -1.44 4.09
N LEU A 322 -23.41 -1.72 2.81
CA LEU A 322 -22.10 -2.08 2.25
C LEU A 322 -21.32 -0.85 1.78
N VAL A 323 -21.95 0.03 1.00
CA VAL A 323 -21.31 1.25 0.50
C VAL A 323 -21.44 2.38 1.51
N ARG A 324 -20.41 3.23 1.54
CA ARG A 324 -20.26 4.33 2.49
C ARG A 324 -19.93 5.62 1.77
N TYR A 325 -20.39 6.74 2.32
CA TYR A 325 -20.24 8.06 1.72
C TYR A 325 -19.72 9.06 2.74
N CYS A 326 -18.84 9.96 2.31
CA CYS A 326 -18.38 11.07 3.15
C CYS A 326 -19.48 12.11 3.47
N GLY A 327 -20.60 12.08 2.75
CA GLY A 327 -21.75 12.96 2.99
C GLY A 327 -22.91 12.73 2.02
N ARG A 328 -24.03 13.43 2.27
CA ARG A 328 -25.27 13.30 1.49
C ARG A 328 -25.10 13.66 0.01
N ALA A 329 -24.23 14.62 -0.31
CA ALA A 329 -23.93 14.99 -1.69
C ALA A 329 -23.31 13.81 -2.48
N CYS A 330 -22.31 13.14 -1.91
CA CYS A 330 -21.70 11.96 -2.52
C CYS A 330 -22.70 10.79 -2.62
N GLN A 331 -23.55 10.58 -1.62
CA GLN A 331 -24.60 9.57 -1.66
C GLN A 331 -25.61 9.85 -2.79
N ALA A 332 -26.10 11.09 -2.90
CA ALA A 332 -27.04 11.51 -3.93
C ALA A 332 -26.43 11.39 -5.34
N ALA A 333 -25.15 11.74 -5.50
CA ALA A 333 -24.43 11.59 -6.75
C ALA A 333 -24.32 10.11 -7.16
N ALA A 334 -23.87 9.22 -6.26
CA ALA A 334 -23.82 7.79 -6.57
C ALA A 334 -25.21 7.19 -6.82
N TRP A 335 -26.25 7.72 -6.16
CA TRP A 335 -27.63 7.24 -6.33
C TRP A 335 -28.19 7.50 -7.72
N LYS A 336 -27.88 8.66 -8.33
CA LYS A 336 -28.46 9.10 -9.61
C LYS A 336 -27.50 9.01 -10.79
N LEU A 337 -26.24 9.40 -10.58
CA LEU A 337 -25.22 9.67 -11.59
C LEU A 337 -24.07 8.65 -11.56
N GLY A 338 -24.23 7.53 -10.84
CA GLY A 338 -23.21 6.47 -10.89
C GLY A 338 -23.15 5.91 -12.30
N GLU A 339 -22.07 6.22 -13.02
CA GLU A 339 -21.76 5.61 -14.31
C GLU A 339 -20.83 4.44 -14.07
N PRO A 340 -20.99 3.28 -14.75
CA PRO A 340 -22.04 2.96 -15.71
C PRO A 340 -23.35 2.52 -15.05
N VAL A 341 -23.33 2.15 -13.76
CA VAL A 341 -24.51 1.68 -13.02
C VAL A 341 -24.71 2.53 -11.75
N PRO A 342 -25.84 3.23 -11.62
CA PRO A 342 -26.10 4.05 -10.44
C PRO A 342 -26.40 3.14 -9.25
N HIS A 343 -26.00 3.56 -8.05
CA HIS A 343 -26.14 2.74 -6.84
C HIS A 343 -27.58 2.27 -6.62
N ARG A 344 -28.59 3.09 -6.96
CA ARG A 344 -30.02 2.72 -6.85
C ARG A 344 -30.37 1.41 -7.56
N ALA A 345 -29.74 1.14 -8.71
CA ALA A 345 -30.02 -0.03 -9.53
C ALA A 345 -29.48 -1.32 -8.92
N VAL A 346 -28.39 -1.22 -8.15
CA VAL A 346 -27.73 -2.37 -7.52
C VAL A 346 -28.03 -2.49 -6.02
N CYS A 347 -28.48 -1.42 -5.37
CA CYS A 347 -28.59 -1.33 -3.90
C CYS A 347 -29.42 -2.48 -3.31
N TRP A 348 -30.53 -2.83 -3.96
CA TRP A 348 -31.40 -3.90 -3.53
C TRP A 348 -30.79 -5.29 -3.75
N LEU A 349 -30.01 -5.48 -4.82
CA LEU A 349 -29.25 -6.70 -5.08
C LEU A 349 -28.18 -6.89 -4.01
N LEU A 350 -27.42 -5.83 -3.71
CA LEU A 350 -26.43 -5.85 -2.63
C LEU A 350 -27.06 -6.12 -1.27
N ALA A 351 -28.24 -5.57 -0.98
CA ALA A 351 -28.97 -5.86 0.23
C ALA A 351 -29.41 -7.33 0.31
N ARG A 352 -29.91 -7.90 -0.81
CA ARG A 352 -30.26 -9.33 -0.92
C ARG A 352 -29.05 -10.21 -0.67
N ILE A 353 -27.92 -9.91 -1.32
CA ILE A 353 -26.64 -10.60 -1.13
C ILE A 353 -26.21 -10.53 0.34
N HIS A 354 -26.21 -9.35 0.95
CA HIS A 354 -25.71 -9.16 2.31
C HIS A 354 -26.49 -9.98 3.36
N VAL A 355 -27.79 -10.17 3.17
CA VAL A 355 -28.64 -10.99 4.04
C VAL A 355 -28.36 -12.48 3.87
N THR A 356 -28.08 -12.93 2.64
CA THR A 356 -27.91 -14.35 2.31
C THR A 356 -26.47 -14.85 2.46
N ALA A 357 -25.48 -14.02 2.12
CA ALA A 357 -24.08 -14.39 2.04
C ALA A 357 -23.22 -13.32 2.73
N SER A 358 -22.65 -13.68 3.88
CA SER A 358 -21.72 -12.77 4.59
C SER A 358 -20.40 -12.66 3.83
N PRO A 359 -19.83 -11.45 3.66
CA PRO A 359 -18.47 -11.30 3.10
C PRO A 359 -17.36 -11.96 3.93
N LYS A 360 -17.69 -12.51 5.11
CA LYS A 360 -16.76 -13.28 5.95
C LYS A 360 -16.70 -14.77 5.60
N LEU A 361 -17.63 -15.27 4.78
CA LEU A 361 -17.63 -16.66 4.33
C LEU A 361 -16.40 -16.97 3.48
N GLN A 362 -16.06 -18.24 3.34
CA GLN A 362 -15.05 -18.66 2.36
C GLN A 362 -15.65 -18.61 0.95
N HIS A 363 -14.80 -18.50 -0.09
CA HIS A 363 -15.24 -18.40 -1.49
C HIS A 363 -16.29 -19.46 -1.90
N PRO A 364 -16.05 -20.77 -1.66
CA PRO A 364 -17.01 -21.81 -2.07
C PRO A 364 -18.38 -21.66 -1.38
N GLU A 365 -18.39 -21.31 -0.09
CA GLU A 365 -19.61 -21.14 0.70
C GLU A 365 -20.39 -19.89 0.24
N PHE A 366 -19.68 -18.80 -0.01
CA PHE A 366 -20.25 -17.56 -0.53
C PHE A 366 -20.90 -17.79 -1.90
N ASN A 367 -20.20 -18.48 -2.81
CA ASN A 367 -20.70 -18.79 -4.14
C ASN A 367 -21.92 -19.72 -4.09
N ALA A 368 -21.88 -20.76 -3.25
CA ALA A 368 -23.02 -21.65 -3.05
C ALA A 368 -24.25 -20.88 -2.53
N ALA A 369 -24.07 -19.96 -1.57
CA ALA A 369 -25.14 -19.12 -1.06
C ALA A 369 -25.71 -18.19 -2.14
N LEU A 370 -24.87 -17.56 -2.97
CA LEU A 370 -25.32 -16.72 -4.07
C LEU A 370 -26.06 -17.49 -5.16
N ALA A 371 -25.67 -18.74 -5.44
CA ALA A 371 -26.36 -19.57 -6.42
C ALA A 371 -27.83 -19.82 -6.02
N THR A 372 -28.15 -19.86 -4.72
CA THR A 372 -29.53 -20.05 -4.24
C THR A 372 -30.45 -18.85 -4.49
N LEU A 373 -29.90 -17.67 -4.77
CA LEU A 373 -30.68 -16.45 -4.99
C LEU A 373 -31.37 -16.40 -6.36
N GLY A 374 -30.96 -17.26 -7.31
CA GLY A 374 -31.58 -17.35 -8.63
C GLY A 374 -31.57 -16.03 -9.40
N PHE A 375 -30.40 -15.38 -9.51
CA PHE A 375 -30.30 -14.09 -10.19
C PHE A 375 -30.75 -14.17 -11.64
N THR A 376 -31.51 -13.17 -12.10
CA THR A 376 -31.84 -13.04 -13.53
C THR A 376 -30.61 -12.59 -14.33
N GLU A 377 -30.63 -12.79 -15.64
CA GLU A 377 -29.54 -12.34 -16.53
C GLU A 377 -29.30 -10.82 -16.43
N GLU A 378 -30.37 -10.03 -16.34
CA GLU A 378 -30.29 -8.57 -16.18
C GLU A 378 -29.69 -8.17 -14.82
N GLU A 379 -30.04 -8.87 -13.73
CA GLU A 379 -29.44 -8.65 -12.42
C GLU A 379 -27.93 -8.97 -12.44
N MET A 380 -27.54 -10.07 -13.08
CA MET A 380 -26.13 -10.46 -13.24
C MET A 380 -25.35 -9.45 -14.09
N ARG A 381 -25.96 -8.93 -15.16
CA ARG A 381 -25.38 -7.85 -15.97
C ARG A 381 -25.20 -6.58 -15.15
N THR A 382 -26.19 -6.23 -14.33
CA THR A 382 -26.13 -5.05 -13.46
C THR A 382 -25.03 -5.19 -12.40
N LEU A 383 -24.90 -6.38 -11.79
CA LEU A 383 -23.85 -6.66 -10.80
C LEU A 383 -22.46 -6.62 -11.44
N SER A 384 -22.26 -7.23 -12.60
CA SER A 384 -20.96 -7.20 -13.29
C SER A 384 -20.52 -5.79 -13.68
N LEU A 385 -21.43 -4.97 -14.23
CA LEU A 385 -21.15 -3.57 -14.53
C LEU A 385 -20.87 -2.74 -13.27
N PHE A 386 -21.58 -3.02 -12.17
CA PHE A 386 -21.31 -2.38 -10.89
C PHE A 386 -19.91 -2.71 -10.37
N THR A 387 -19.52 -3.99 -10.41
CA THR A 387 -18.20 -4.44 -9.96
C THR A 387 -17.08 -3.84 -10.79
N LEU A 388 -17.24 -3.76 -12.10
CA LEU A 388 -16.27 -3.14 -13.02
C LEU A 388 -15.96 -1.67 -12.71
N ASN A 389 -16.92 -0.99 -12.13
CA ASN A 389 -16.82 0.43 -11.83
C ASN A 389 -16.64 0.72 -10.33
N ALA A 390 -16.63 -0.33 -9.51
CA ALA A 390 -16.35 -0.15 -8.11
C ALA A 390 -14.90 0.33 -7.97
N LYS A 391 -14.73 1.61 -7.63
CA LYS A 391 -13.44 2.20 -7.23
C LYS A 391 -12.78 1.44 -6.06
N LEU A 392 -13.56 0.60 -5.40
CA LEU A 392 -13.18 -0.23 -4.26
C LEU A 392 -12.81 -1.68 -4.65
N ALA A 393 -12.93 -2.09 -5.91
CA ALA A 393 -12.52 -3.43 -6.34
C ALA A 393 -10.98 -3.47 -6.52
N PRO A 394 -10.28 -4.47 -5.95
CA PRO A 394 -8.87 -4.68 -6.22
C PRO A 394 -8.61 -4.91 -7.70
N PHE A 395 -7.49 -4.39 -8.19
CA PHE A 395 -7.14 -4.42 -9.60
C PHE A 395 -7.18 -5.80 -10.24
N GLN A 396 -6.69 -6.82 -9.54
CA GLN A 396 -6.69 -8.21 -10.02
C GLN A 396 -8.11 -8.67 -10.31
N THR A 397 -9.06 -8.32 -9.43
CA THR A 397 -10.47 -8.66 -9.61
C THR A 397 -11.13 -7.85 -10.72
N LEU A 398 -10.70 -6.61 -10.96
CA LEU A 398 -11.23 -5.78 -12.03
C LEU A 398 -10.92 -6.36 -13.42
N PHE A 399 -9.73 -6.94 -13.60
CA PHE A 399 -9.40 -7.63 -14.85
C PHE A 399 -10.30 -8.83 -15.10
N CYS A 400 -10.43 -9.72 -14.11
CA CYS A 400 -11.33 -10.85 -14.21
C CYS A 400 -12.78 -10.40 -14.44
N ALA A 401 -13.23 -9.35 -13.75
CA ALA A 401 -14.57 -8.78 -13.94
C ALA A 401 -14.81 -8.35 -15.39
N ALA A 402 -13.79 -7.81 -16.06
CA ALA A 402 -13.89 -7.32 -17.43
C ALA A 402 -14.00 -8.47 -18.42
N ASP A 403 -13.18 -9.50 -18.25
CA ASP A 403 -13.24 -10.71 -19.07
C ASP A 403 -14.57 -11.45 -18.86
N ILE A 404 -14.99 -11.67 -17.61
CA ILE A 404 -16.27 -12.30 -17.27
C ILE A 404 -17.45 -11.51 -17.85
N HIS A 405 -17.46 -10.17 -17.71
CA HIS A 405 -18.55 -9.35 -18.27
C HIS A 405 -18.62 -9.47 -19.79
N ARG A 406 -17.48 -9.46 -20.47
CA ARG A 406 -17.40 -9.59 -21.92
C ARG A 406 -17.91 -10.95 -22.38
N GLU A 407 -17.47 -12.03 -21.74
CA GLU A 407 -17.87 -13.40 -22.07
C GLU A 407 -19.37 -13.61 -21.88
N LEU A 408 -19.93 -13.13 -20.76
CA LEU A 408 -21.33 -13.32 -20.43
C LEU A 408 -22.28 -12.45 -21.26
N PHE A 409 -21.91 -11.20 -21.58
CA PHE A 409 -22.89 -10.21 -22.04
C PHE A 409 -22.57 -9.48 -23.35
N VAL A 410 -21.33 -9.53 -23.82
CA VAL A 410 -20.92 -8.81 -25.05
C VAL A 410 -20.78 -9.77 -26.24
N GLY A 411 -20.63 -11.08 -25.96
CA GLY A 411 -20.31 -12.09 -26.96
C GLY A 411 -18.83 -11.98 -27.34
N GLY A 412 -18.13 -13.12 -27.40
CA GLY A 412 -16.66 -13.22 -27.52
C GLY A 412 -15.99 -12.61 -28.77
N GLN A 413 -16.66 -11.73 -29.51
CA GLN A 413 -16.15 -11.07 -30.71
C GLN A 413 -15.26 -9.84 -30.43
N TYR A 414 -15.13 -9.40 -29.17
CA TYR A 414 -14.24 -8.28 -28.81
C TYR A 414 -12.84 -8.77 -28.41
N PRO A 415 -11.76 -8.28 -29.06
CA PRO A 415 -10.39 -8.68 -28.77
C PRO A 415 -10.01 -8.46 -27.29
N THR A 416 -9.27 -9.41 -26.70
CA THR A 416 -8.63 -9.33 -25.37
C THR A 416 -7.76 -8.10 -25.15
N ALA A 417 -7.32 -7.44 -26.23
CA ALA A 417 -6.59 -6.18 -26.17
C ALA A 417 -7.35 -5.03 -25.47
N SER A 418 -8.69 -5.09 -25.34
CA SER A 418 -9.47 -4.01 -24.70
C SER A 418 -9.31 -3.95 -23.17
N VAL A 419 -8.89 -5.03 -22.53
CA VAL A 419 -8.74 -5.11 -21.07
C VAL A 419 -7.52 -4.30 -20.60
N LYS A 420 -6.41 -4.35 -21.36
CA LYS A 420 -5.27 -3.42 -21.17
C LYS A 420 -5.68 -1.97 -21.41
N ALA A 421 -6.59 -1.71 -22.36
CA ALA A 421 -7.12 -0.37 -22.58
C ALA A 421 -7.99 0.11 -21.40
N LEU A 422 -8.76 -0.77 -20.76
CA LEU A 422 -9.52 -0.46 -19.54
C LEU A 422 -8.61 -0.15 -18.34
N ALA A 423 -7.51 -0.88 -18.17
CA ALA A 423 -6.48 -0.53 -17.20
C ALA A 423 -5.90 0.87 -17.49
N ASN A 424 -5.57 1.17 -18.75
CA ASN A 424 -5.08 2.51 -19.13
C ASN A 424 -6.12 3.63 -18.89
N VAL A 425 -7.42 3.34 -19.04
CA VAL A 425 -8.50 4.29 -18.69
C VAL A 425 -8.60 4.48 -17.17
N ALA A 426 -8.45 3.41 -16.39
CA ALA A 426 -8.40 3.51 -14.93
C ALA A 426 -7.19 4.34 -14.45
N PHE A 427 -6.04 4.27 -15.13
CA PHE A 427 -4.82 5.02 -14.80
C PHE A 427 -4.79 6.47 -15.30
N SER A 428 -5.62 6.84 -16.28
CA SER A 428 -5.67 8.20 -16.83
C SER A 428 -6.65 9.13 -16.10
N LYS A 429 -7.50 8.56 -15.22
CA LYS A 429 -8.53 9.30 -14.46
C LYS A 429 -8.22 9.47 -12.97
N GLY A 430 -7.08 9.00 -12.49
CA GLY A 430 -6.54 9.27 -11.16
C GLY A 430 -5.32 10.14 -11.27
#